data_AF-A0A6B3MB19-F1
#
_entry.id   AF-A0A6B3MB19-F1
#
_cell.length_a   1.000
_cell.length_b   1.000
_cell.length_c   1.000
_cell.angle_alpha   90.00
_cell.angle_beta   90.00
_cell.angle_gamma   90.00
#
_symmetry.space_group_name_H-M   'P 1'
#
loop_
_entity.id
_entity.type
_entity.pdbx_description
1 polymer ?
#
loop_
_entity_poly.entity_id
_entity_poly.type
_entity_poly.pdbx_seq_one_letter_code
_entity_poly.pdbx_strand_id
1 'polypeptide(L)'
;MTENNRSPWDAGRFLKTLTYFEVIPFLSCLQRLLTGNTSNKKASQSGVRNMGMILVAGATGGVGKRVVQRLLDHNYPVRALVRDAQRGREMLGDQVELFEADITIPETLTPQLMDNISAVVCCTGVRVQPVEGDTPNREKYYQGIKFYMPEVVDSPEIVEYEGIKNLVQAAAKSLGKAGDKLLFNFINTGNRQLSNALQLDNLKEIWGAVDDVVMGGVSESYVQLLDNAMLFTGNVSTANSGGFVSVRTRNFEPELNLVEYEGIELKVKGDGQRYKFILRNEAKWDGVAYCYSFDTEKDNWINVRIPFTDLIGVFRAKTLRNAQPFNPSKVNALQLMLSKFEYDGALNPNFQPGVFALQVETIKAYGGSAQPKFIMLSSAGVTRPGRPGINLEEEPPAVRMNEQLGGILTWKLRGEDAVRESGIPYTIIRPCALTEESGGKALAFDQGDNIKGKVSREDIAELCLQLLEQPQACNLTFEVKEDIDSDCPGGSAKGDALLRADALRDRRLEWKSIFSNLKVDAPVLGRE
;
A
#
# COMPACT_ATOMS: atom_id res chain seq x y z
N MET A 1 38.02 1.97 -53.38
CA MET A 1 39.01 2.08 -52.29
C MET A 1 38.25 2.53 -51.05
N THR A 2 37.86 1.58 -50.21
CA THR A 2 37.08 1.83 -48.98
C THR A 2 38.03 1.72 -47.78
N GLU A 3 38.60 2.84 -47.35
CA GLU A 3 39.17 2.91 -46.01
C GLU A 3 38.00 3.00 -45.02
N ASN A 4 37.75 1.90 -44.31
CA ASN A 4 36.84 1.81 -43.19
C ASN A 4 37.34 2.72 -42.07
N ASN A 5 36.84 3.96 -42.02
CA ASN A 5 37.06 4.87 -40.91
C ASN A 5 36.20 4.42 -39.70
N ARG A 6 36.59 3.32 -39.06
CA ARG A 6 35.96 2.82 -37.83
C ARG A 6 36.48 3.63 -36.65
N SER A 7 35.58 4.23 -35.88
CA SER A 7 35.93 4.90 -34.62
C SER A 7 36.53 3.88 -33.64
N PRO A 8 37.51 4.28 -32.80
CA PRO A 8 38.13 3.36 -31.85
C PRO A 8 37.10 2.82 -30.85
N TRP A 9 37.05 1.49 -30.71
CA TRP A 9 36.15 0.82 -29.77
C TRP A 9 36.74 0.82 -28.36
N ASP A 10 35.92 1.18 -27.37
CA ASP A 10 36.34 1.28 -25.96
C ASP A 10 36.03 -0.01 -25.19
N ALA A 11 37.00 -0.92 -25.19
CA ALA A 11 36.92 -2.18 -24.43
C ALA A 11 36.87 -1.96 -22.91
N GLY A 12 37.36 -0.83 -22.40
CA GLY A 12 37.34 -0.48 -20.98
C GLY A 12 35.93 -0.18 -20.48
N ARG A 13 35.13 0.55 -21.26
CA ARG A 13 33.71 0.79 -20.96
C ARG A 13 32.88 -0.48 -21.01
N PHE A 14 33.15 -1.37 -21.97
CA PHE A 14 32.51 -2.69 -22.00
C PHE A 14 32.77 -3.47 -20.69
N LEU A 15 34.03 -3.51 -20.24
CA LEU A 15 34.39 -4.19 -19.00
C LEU A 15 33.75 -3.52 -17.76
N LYS A 16 33.69 -2.19 -17.74
CA LYS A 16 33.04 -1.42 -16.66
C LYS A 16 31.55 -1.75 -16.55
N THR A 17 30.85 -1.85 -17.69
CA THR A 17 29.44 -2.28 -17.73
C THR A 17 29.26 -3.69 -17.18
N LEU A 18 30.06 -4.66 -17.63
CA LEU A 18 29.96 -6.04 -17.12
C LEU A 18 30.24 -6.14 -15.62
N THR A 19 31.19 -5.34 -15.13
CA THR A 19 31.56 -5.33 -13.71
C THR A 19 30.48 -4.67 -12.85
N TYR A 20 29.86 -3.58 -13.32
CA TYR A 20 28.78 -2.89 -12.61
C TYR A 20 27.56 -3.79 -12.35
N PHE A 21 27.24 -4.66 -13.30
CA PHE A 21 26.12 -5.60 -13.22
C PHE A 21 26.53 -7.00 -12.77
N GLU A 22 27.72 -7.12 -12.17
CA GLU A 22 28.24 -8.36 -11.56
C GLU A 22 28.22 -9.59 -12.49
N VAL A 23 28.39 -9.38 -13.80
CA VAL A 23 28.34 -10.45 -14.82
C VAL A 23 29.59 -11.33 -14.78
N ILE A 24 30.73 -10.78 -14.36
CA ILE A 24 32.00 -11.51 -14.24
C ILE A 24 32.37 -11.62 -12.74
N PRO A 25 32.19 -12.79 -12.11
CA PRO A 25 32.37 -12.94 -10.66
C PRO A 25 33.82 -12.79 -10.17
N PHE A 26 34.83 -12.98 -11.03
CA PHE A 26 36.25 -12.90 -10.63
C PHE A 26 36.81 -11.47 -10.58
N LEU A 27 36.32 -10.57 -11.45
CA LEU A 27 36.75 -9.17 -11.50
C LEU A 27 36.13 -8.33 -10.36
N SER A 28 34.89 -8.62 -9.98
CA SER A 28 34.24 -8.01 -8.82
C SER A 28 34.96 -8.33 -7.50
N CYS A 29 35.55 -9.54 -7.39
CA CYS A 29 36.41 -9.93 -6.26
C CYS A 29 37.73 -9.14 -6.23
N LEU A 30 38.42 -9.00 -7.37
CA LEU A 30 39.68 -8.26 -7.48
C LEU A 30 39.49 -6.75 -7.25
N GLN A 31 38.38 -6.18 -7.72
CA GLN A 31 38.05 -4.77 -7.49
C GLN A 31 37.71 -4.50 -6.00
N ARG A 32 37.02 -5.43 -5.31
CA ARG A 32 36.79 -5.36 -3.85
C ARG A 32 38.10 -5.43 -3.05
N LEU A 33 39.08 -6.19 -3.53
CA LEU A 33 40.43 -6.25 -2.95
C LEU A 33 41.25 -4.96 -3.18
N LEU A 34 41.12 -4.32 -4.34
CA LEU A 34 41.86 -3.10 -4.69
C LEU A 34 41.25 -1.80 -4.14
N THR A 35 39.93 -1.76 -3.90
CA THR A 35 39.22 -0.57 -3.41
C THR A 35 39.07 -0.50 -1.89
N GLY A 36 39.63 -1.47 -1.15
CA GLY A 36 39.77 -1.40 0.31
C GLY A 36 38.46 -1.30 1.10
N ASN A 37 37.30 -1.53 0.48
CA ASN A 37 36.01 -1.32 1.14
C ASN A 37 35.53 -2.63 1.79
N THR A 38 36.08 -2.94 2.96
CA THR A 38 35.62 -4.03 3.84
C THR A 38 34.41 -3.57 4.65
N SER A 39 33.28 -3.30 3.99
CA SER A 39 32.00 -3.24 4.68
C SER A 39 31.40 -4.64 4.74
N ASN A 40 31.70 -5.31 5.84
CA ASN A 40 31.21 -6.63 6.21
C ASN A 40 29.70 -6.57 6.51
N LYS A 41 28.84 -6.58 5.48
CA LYS A 41 27.39 -6.83 5.67
C LYS A 41 27.12 -8.32 5.51
N LYS A 42 27.56 -9.11 6.51
CA LYS A 42 26.81 -10.30 6.92
C LYS A 42 25.66 -9.82 7.80
N ALA A 43 24.56 -9.39 7.17
CA ALA A 43 23.28 -9.34 7.86
C ALA A 43 22.65 -10.72 7.66
N SER A 44 22.71 -11.54 8.70
CA SER A 44 21.75 -12.61 8.92
C SER A 44 20.36 -12.03 8.75
N GLN A 45 19.50 -12.64 7.95
CA GLN A 45 18.07 -12.61 8.22
C GLN A 45 17.37 -13.74 7.49
N SER A 46 16.84 -14.64 8.32
CA SER A 46 15.76 -15.57 8.06
C SER A 46 14.73 -15.00 7.10
N GLY A 47 14.26 -15.84 6.18
CA GLY A 47 13.11 -15.55 5.33
C GLY A 47 11.87 -15.28 6.16
N VAL A 48 11.67 -14.01 6.51
CA VAL A 48 10.39 -13.45 6.93
C VAL A 48 9.93 -12.67 5.71
N ARG A 49 8.71 -12.95 5.23
CA ARG A 49 8.04 -12.09 4.25
C ARG A 49 8.20 -10.65 4.74
N ASN A 50 8.66 -9.73 3.90
CA ASN A 50 8.74 -8.31 4.25
C ASN A 50 7.30 -7.75 4.30
N MET A 51 6.50 -8.22 5.26
CA MET A 51 5.18 -7.70 5.58
C MET A 51 5.41 -6.45 6.41
N GLY A 52 4.96 -5.30 5.90
CA GLY A 52 4.90 -4.10 6.73
C GLY A 52 4.02 -4.34 7.95
N MET A 53 4.33 -3.67 9.04
CA MET A 53 3.68 -3.82 10.34
C MET A 53 2.25 -3.28 10.33
N ILE A 54 1.39 -3.89 11.13
CA ILE A 54 0.03 -3.42 11.36
C ILE A 54 0.01 -2.60 12.65
N LEU A 55 -0.38 -1.34 12.55
CA LEU A 55 -0.59 -0.47 13.72
C LEU A 55 -1.98 -0.71 14.28
N VAL A 56 -2.10 -1.08 15.56
CA VAL A 56 -3.39 -1.18 16.25
C VAL A 56 -3.54 -0.03 17.23
N ALA A 57 -4.46 0.89 16.95
CA ALA A 57 -4.83 1.95 17.87
C ALA A 57 -5.98 1.50 18.78
N GLY A 58 -5.91 1.83 20.08
CA GLY A 58 -6.83 1.26 21.07
C GLY A 58 -6.52 -0.22 21.37
N ALA A 59 -5.25 -0.62 21.26
CA ALA A 59 -4.78 -1.99 21.38
C ALA A 59 -5.08 -2.66 22.74
N THR A 60 -5.23 -1.88 23.83
CA THR A 60 -5.61 -2.41 25.15
C THR A 60 -7.12 -2.48 25.37
N GLY A 61 -7.91 -2.03 24.39
CA GLY A 61 -9.37 -2.03 24.43
C GLY A 61 -9.99 -3.42 24.29
N GLY A 62 -11.31 -3.51 24.46
CA GLY A 62 -12.04 -4.78 24.43
C GLY A 62 -11.91 -5.54 23.10
N VAL A 63 -11.97 -4.83 21.97
CA VAL A 63 -11.74 -5.40 20.62
C VAL A 63 -10.26 -5.35 20.24
N GLY A 64 -9.58 -4.24 20.52
CA GLY A 64 -8.18 -4.04 20.11
C GLY A 64 -7.23 -5.14 20.58
N LYS A 65 -7.35 -5.62 21.83
CA LYS A 65 -6.48 -6.69 22.35
C LYS A 65 -6.69 -8.02 21.59
N ARG A 66 -7.91 -8.26 21.12
CA ARG A 66 -8.28 -9.45 20.33
C ARG A 66 -7.76 -9.32 18.91
N VAL A 67 -7.84 -8.14 18.32
CA VAL A 67 -7.22 -7.85 17.00
C VAL A 67 -5.72 -8.11 17.05
N VAL A 68 -5.03 -7.59 18.07
CA VAL A 68 -3.60 -7.85 18.29
C VAL A 68 -3.34 -9.36 18.36
N GLN A 69 -4.08 -10.10 19.18
CA GLN A 69 -3.91 -11.55 19.28
C GLN A 69 -4.11 -12.27 17.94
N ARG A 70 -5.18 -11.96 17.19
CA ARG A 70 -5.46 -12.61 15.90
C ARG A 70 -4.39 -12.30 14.84
N LEU A 71 -3.88 -11.08 14.82
CA LEU A 71 -2.76 -10.69 13.96
C LEU A 71 -1.51 -11.52 14.28
N LEU A 72 -1.14 -11.64 15.56
CA LEU A 72 0.00 -12.45 16.01
C LEU A 72 -0.18 -13.93 15.64
N ASP A 73 -1.38 -14.49 15.88
CA ASP A 73 -1.70 -15.88 15.55
C ASP A 73 -1.53 -16.16 14.03
N HIS A 74 -1.67 -15.13 13.19
CA HIS A 74 -1.49 -15.19 11.74
C HIS A 74 -0.11 -14.71 11.27
N ASN A 75 0.84 -14.51 12.18
CA ASN A 75 2.22 -14.06 11.91
C ASN A 75 2.32 -12.66 11.29
N TYR A 76 1.35 -11.79 11.55
CA TYR A 76 1.49 -10.36 11.26
C TYR A 76 2.36 -9.69 12.32
N PRO A 77 3.36 -8.89 11.93
CA PRO A 77 4.08 -8.07 12.89
C PRO A 77 3.21 -6.89 13.30
N VAL A 78 3.09 -6.65 14.61
CA VAL A 78 2.13 -5.69 15.19
C VAL A 78 2.85 -4.61 15.98
N ARG A 79 2.48 -3.36 15.72
CA ARG A 79 2.74 -2.22 16.61
C ARG A 79 1.46 -1.85 17.33
N ALA A 80 1.46 -1.87 18.66
CA ALA A 80 0.33 -1.46 19.49
C ALA A 80 0.52 -0.04 19.99
N LEU A 81 -0.41 0.86 19.63
CA LEU A 81 -0.46 2.21 20.17
C LEU A 81 -1.14 2.17 21.55
N VAL A 82 -0.39 2.56 22.58
CA VAL A 82 -0.84 2.53 23.97
C VAL A 82 -0.57 3.88 24.64
N ARG A 83 -1.40 4.26 25.62
CA ARG A 83 -1.16 5.47 26.44
C ARG A 83 -0.17 5.23 27.58
N ASP A 84 0.09 3.96 27.91
CA ASP A 84 0.97 3.52 28.99
C ASP A 84 1.66 2.22 28.56
N ALA A 85 2.98 2.26 28.36
CA ALA A 85 3.75 1.12 27.89
C ALA A 85 3.85 -0.01 28.91
N GLN A 86 3.86 0.29 30.22
CA GLN A 86 3.93 -0.75 31.25
C GLN A 86 2.66 -1.59 31.25
N ARG A 87 1.50 -0.94 31.31
CA ARG A 87 0.20 -1.60 31.24
C ARG A 87 0.00 -2.31 29.89
N GLY A 88 0.48 -1.70 28.80
CA GLY A 88 0.47 -2.32 27.48
C GLY A 88 1.22 -3.66 27.48
N ARG A 89 2.41 -3.71 28.09
CA ARG A 89 3.23 -4.92 28.18
C ARG A 89 2.57 -6.01 29.03
N GLU A 90 1.98 -5.64 30.17
CA GLU A 90 1.25 -6.58 31.02
C GLU A 90 0.06 -7.23 30.30
N MET A 91 -0.62 -6.50 29.40
CA MET A 91 -1.82 -6.97 28.70
C MET A 91 -1.54 -7.71 27.39
N LEU A 92 -0.53 -7.29 26.63
CA LEU A 92 -0.27 -7.76 25.26
C LEU A 92 0.97 -8.67 25.17
N GLY A 93 1.81 -8.69 26.21
CA GLY A 93 3.06 -9.43 26.24
C GLY A 93 4.19 -8.79 25.42
N ASP A 94 5.30 -9.52 25.29
CA ASP A 94 6.54 -9.01 24.67
C ASP A 94 6.65 -9.30 23.15
N GLN A 95 5.64 -9.94 22.56
CA GLN A 95 5.63 -10.28 21.12
C GLN A 95 5.19 -9.10 20.23
N VAL A 96 4.73 -8.00 20.84
CA VAL A 96 4.19 -6.83 20.16
C VAL A 96 5.13 -5.64 20.38
N GLU A 97 5.34 -4.84 19.34
CA GLU A 97 6.04 -3.57 19.51
C GLU A 97 5.08 -2.56 20.16
N LEU A 98 5.41 -2.08 21.36
CA LEU A 98 4.61 -1.06 22.04
C LEU A 98 5.10 0.34 21.64
N PHE A 99 4.17 1.19 21.23
CA PHE A 99 4.42 2.60 20.96
C PHE A 99 3.57 3.44 21.91
N GLU A 100 4.22 4.17 22.81
CA GLU A 100 3.53 5.03 23.77
C GLU A 100 3.18 6.38 23.15
N ALA A 101 1.89 6.63 22.91
CA ALA A 101 1.37 7.91 22.44
C ALA A 101 -0.15 8.04 22.73
N ASP A 102 -0.67 9.25 22.62
CA ASP A 102 -2.10 9.54 22.76
C ASP A 102 -2.62 10.24 21.51
N ILE A 103 -3.60 9.64 20.85
CA ILE A 103 -4.21 10.20 19.64
C ILE A 103 -4.81 11.60 19.88
N THR A 104 -5.18 11.90 21.13
CA THR A 104 -5.74 13.20 21.53
C THR A 104 -4.69 14.30 21.65
N ILE A 105 -3.40 13.94 21.58
CA ILE A 105 -2.25 14.85 21.70
C ILE A 105 -1.39 14.69 20.42
N PRO A 106 -1.62 15.52 19.39
CA PRO A 106 -0.97 15.39 18.07
C PRO A 106 0.56 15.26 18.14
N GLU A 107 1.19 15.95 19.08
CA GLU A 107 2.64 16.00 19.25
C GLU A 107 3.24 14.64 19.64
N THR A 108 2.44 13.75 20.23
CA THR A 108 2.87 12.40 20.61
C THR A 108 2.87 11.44 19.41
N LEU A 109 2.12 11.75 18.34
CA LEU A 109 2.08 10.98 17.10
C LEU A 109 3.27 11.32 16.20
N THR A 110 4.48 11.07 16.72
CA THR A 110 5.73 11.36 16.03
C THR A 110 5.88 10.53 14.74
N PRO A 111 6.70 10.97 13.76
CA PRO A 111 6.89 10.24 12.49
C PRO A 111 7.22 8.75 12.65
N GLN A 112 7.97 8.41 13.71
CA GLN A 112 8.38 7.05 14.05
C GLN A 112 7.19 6.10 14.26
N LEU A 113 6.02 6.60 14.65
CA LEU A 113 4.80 5.81 14.79
C LEU A 113 4.45 5.06 13.50
N MET A 114 4.70 5.69 12.35
CA MET A 114 4.33 5.17 11.03
C MET A 114 5.49 4.47 10.31
N ASP A 115 6.67 4.37 10.93
CA ASP A 115 7.82 3.67 10.35
C ASP A 115 7.48 2.20 10.09
N ASN A 116 7.61 1.78 8.83
CA ASN A 116 7.31 0.42 8.35
C ASN A 116 5.85 -0.04 8.57
N ILE A 117 4.89 0.88 8.78
CA ILE A 117 3.47 0.53 8.89
C ILE A 117 2.85 0.36 7.50
N SER A 118 2.16 -0.76 7.27
CA SER A 118 1.42 -1.07 6.03
C SER A 118 -0.08 -0.79 6.13
N ALA A 119 -0.66 -0.91 7.32
CA ALA A 119 -2.06 -0.60 7.60
C ALA A 119 -2.28 -0.22 9.07
N VAL A 120 -3.38 0.49 9.35
CA VAL A 120 -3.86 0.83 10.68
C VAL A 120 -5.20 0.14 10.94
N VAL A 121 -5.34 -0.50 12.10
CA VAL A 121 -6.63 -0.92 12.65
C VAL A 121 -6.94 -0.04 13.87
N CYS A 122 -7.92 0.82 13.72
CA CYS A 122 -8.33 1.80 14.71
C CYS A 122 -9.52 1.28 15.54
N CYS A 123 -9.23 0.76 16.73
CA CYS A 123 -10.20 0.29 17.71
C CYS A 123 -10.38 1.27 18.88
N THR A 124 -10.02 2.53 18.68
CA THR A 124 -10.13 3.56 19.72
C THR A 124 -11.59 3.90 19.97
N GLY A 125 -11.89 4.34 21.19
CA GLY A 125 -13.21 4.80 21.53
C GLY A 125 -13.22 5.37 22.93
N VAL A 126 -14.19 6.24 23.18
CA VAL A 126 -14.39 6.89 24.47
C VAL A 126 -14.71 5.84 25.52
N ARG A 127 -14.10 5.99 26.69
CA ARG A 127 -14.45 5.17 27.85
C ARG A 127 -15.77 5.67 28.43
N VAL A 128 -16.82 4.88 28.24
CA VAL A 128 -18.11 5.04 28.91
C VAL A 128 -18.15 4.08 30.09
N GLN A 129 -18.46 4.55 31.30
CA GLN A 129 -18.49 3.77 32.54
C GLN A 129 -19.78 3.92 33.36
N PRO A 130 -20.13 2.97 34.25
CA PRO A 130 -21.21 3.17 35.18
C PRO A 130 -20.91 4.36 36.11
N VAL A 131 -21.90 5.23 36.37
CA VAL A 131 -21.78 6.34 37.34
C VAL A 131 -21.33 5.86 38.72
N GLU A 132 -21.74 4.65 39.11
CA GLU A 132 -21.36 4.03 40.38
C GLU A 132 -19.93 3.44 40.37
N GLY A 133 -19.11 3.75 39.36
CA GLY A 133 -17.79 3.16 39.14
C GLY A 133 -17.85 1.70 38.66
N ASP A 134 -16.72 1.21 38.15
CA ASP A 134 -16.58 -0.15 37.63
C ASP A 134 -15.84 -1.07 38.62
N THR A 135 -15.97 -2.39 38.46
CA THR A 135 -15.11 -3.35 39.19
C THR A 135 -13.79 -3.54 38.44
N PRO A 136 -12.69 -3.97 39.11
CA PRO A 136 -11.43 -4.24 38.41
C PRO A 136 -11.57 -5.20 37.23
N ASN A 137 -12.48 -6.16 37.34
CA ASN A 137 -12.81 -7.15 36.31
C ASN A 137 -13.94 -6.70 35.37
N ARG A 138 -14.42 -5.45 35.46
CA ARG A 138 -15.50 -4.88 34.65
C ARG A 138 -16.80 -5.68 34.62
N GLU A 139 -17.13 -6.36 35.70
CA GLU A 139 -18.27 -7.29 35.80
C GLU A 139 -19.60 -6.65 35.40
N LYS A 140 -19.76 -5.33 35.59
CA LYS A 140 -20.97 -4.58 35.22
C LYS A 140 -21.25 -4.57 33.71
N TYR A 141 -20.23 -4.75 32.88
CA TYR A 141 -20.37 -4.88 31.41
C TYR A 141 -20.72 -6.31 30.98
N TYR A 142 -20.66 -7.26 31.91
CA TYR A 142 -20.75 -8.69 31.65
C TYR A 142 -22.01 -9.34 32.28
N GLN A 143 -22.91 -8.53 32.86
CA GLN A 143 -24.02 -8.99 33.71
C GLN A 143 -25.42 -9.04 33.06
N GLY A 144 -25.54 -8.99 31.73
CA GLY A 144 -26.86 -9.06 31.08
C GLY A 144 -27.79 -7.89 31.44
N ILE A 145 -29.09 -8.16 31.69
CA ILE A 145 -30.21 -7.18 31.79
C ILE A 145 -30.17 -6.29 33.04
N LYS A 146 -29.00 -5.83 33.48
CA LYS A 146 -28.88 -4.77 34.49
C LYS A 146 -28.32 -3.53 33.82
N PHE A 147 -29.21 -2.60 33.50
CA PHE A 147 -28.84 -1.32 32.91
C PHE A 147 -28.27 -0.42 34.02
N TYR A 148 -26.99 -0.11 33.92
CA TYR A 148 -26.34 0.90 34.76
C TYR A 148 -26.35 2.24 34.03
N MET A 149 -26.62 3.33 34.76
CA MET A 149 -26.53 4.66 34.18
C MET A 149 -25.08 4.92 33.73
N PRO A 150 -24.84 5.18 32.44
CA PRO A 150 -23.51 5.45 31.94
C PRO A 150 -23.09 6.91 32.16
N GLU A 151 -21.80 7.13 32.37
CA GLU A 151 -21.10 8.41 32.29
C GLU A 151 -19.91 8.30 31.34
N VAL A 152 -19.49 9.43 30.82
CA VAL A 152 -18.40 9.53 29.86
C VAL A 152 -17.15 10.04 30.59
N VAL A 153 -16.05 9.30 30.49
CA VAL A 153 -14.78 9.65 31.19
C VAL A 153 -13.98 10.70 30.43
N ASP A 154 -13.90 10.56 29.10
CA ASP A 154 -13.12 11.44 28.21
C ASP A 154 -14.07 12.22 27.29
N SER A 155 -13.73 13.45 26.91
CA SER A 155 -14.57 14.21 25.96
C SER A 155 -14.75 13.45 24.63
N PRO A 156 -16.00 13.14 24.21
CA PRO A 156 -16.22 12.41 22.96
C PRO A 156 -15.71 13.12 21.72
N GLU A 157 -15.80 14.45 21.66
CA GLU A 157 -15.24 15.25 20.57
C GLU A 157 -13.72 15.03 20.43
N ILE A 158 -13.01 15.08 21.55
CA ILE A 158 -11.55 14.98 21.56
C ILE A 158 -11.10 13.58 21.12
N VAL A 159 -11.81 12.53 21.52
CA VAL A 159 -11.39 11.15 21.22
C VAL A 159 -11.92 10.66 19.87
N GLU A 160 -13.24 10.78 19.63
CA GLU A 160 -13.90 10.18 18.46
C GLU A 160 -13.74 11.01 17.20
N TYR A 161 -13.48 12.32 17.30
CA TYR A 161 -13.24 13.17 16.14
C TYR A 161 -11.79 13.66 16.07
N GLU A 162 -11.36 14.54 16.98
CA GLU A 162 -10.03 15.15 16.87
C GLU A 162 -8.91 14.10 16.97
N GLY A 163 -9.05 13.12 17.87
CA GLY A 163 -8.11 12.01 18.01
C GLY A 163 -8.00 11.15 16.74
N ILE A 164 -9.14 10.79 16.15
CA ILE A 164 -9.18 10.05 14.88
C ILE A 164 -8.54 10.87 13.77
N LYS A 165 -8.88 12.15 13.65
CA LYS A 165 -8.33 13.08 12.67
C LYS A 165 -6.80 13.18 12.79
N ASN A 166 -6.25 13.29 14.00
CA ASN A 166 -4.81 13.31 14.24
C ASN A 166 -4.14 12.00 13.76
N LEU A 167 -4.70 10.85 14.14
CA LEU A 167 -4.19 9.54 13.73
C LEU A 167 -4.23 9.37 12.21
N VAL A 168 -5.33 9.75 11.58
CA VAL A 168 -5.51 9.71 10.12
C VAL A 168 -4.52 10.64 9.42
N GLN A 169 -4.28 11.85 9.94
CA GLN A 169 -3.28 12.78 9.39
C GLN A 169 -1.85 12.25 9.51
N ALA A 170 -1.51 11.57 10.61
CA ALA A 170 -0.22 10.88 10.75
C ALA A 170 -0.12 9.72 9.74
N ALA A 171 -1.19 8.93 9.62
CA ALA A 171 -1.25 7.79 8.72
C ALA A 171 -1.17 8.20 7.24
N ALA A 172 -1.87 9.25 6.81
CA ALA A 172 -1.94 9.71 5.41
C ALA A 172 -0.58 10.11 4.83
N LYS A 173 0.39 10.48 5.69
CA LYS A 173 1.77 10.80 5.28
C LYS A 173 2.53 9.56 4.78
N SER A 174 2.15 8.36 5.24
CA SER A 174 2.88 7.11 5.01
C SER A 174 2.05 6.08 4.24
N LEU A 175 0.76 5.96 4.59
CA LEU A 175 -0.22 5.11 3.95
C LEU A 175 -0.76 5.86 2.72
N GLY A 176 -0.07 5.68 1.59
CA GLY A 176 -0.45 6.31 0.32
C GLY A 176 -1.91 6.02 -0.08
N LYS A 177 -2.46 6.91 -0.91
CA LYS A 177 -3.85 6.87 -1.40
C LYS A 177 -4.20 5.54 -2.08
N ALA A 178 -5.50 5.25 -2.21
CA ALA A 178 -5.98 4.19 -3.10
C ALA A 178 -5.42 4.40 -4.50
N GLY A 179 -4.82 3.36 -5.08
CA GLY A 179 -4.06 3.48 -6.32
C GLY A 179 -2.56 3.71 -6.10
N ASP A 180 -1.92 4.26 -7.12
CA ASP A 180 -0.54 4.06 -7.56
C ASP A 180 0.56 3.86 -6.49
N LYS A 181 1.49 2.92 -6.72
CA LYS A 181 2.72 2.72 -5.93
C LYS A 181 3.89 3.44 -6.56
N LEU A 182 4.42 4.45 -5.87
CA LEU A 182 5.62 5.17 -6.28
C LEU A 182 6.83 4.23 -6.22
N LEU A 183 7.53 4.06 -7.35
CA LEU A 183 8.74 3.23 -7.45
C LEU A 183 9.99 4.10 -7.36
N PHE A 184 9.99 5.21 -8.09
CA PHE A 184 11.03 6.24 -8.07
C PHE A 184 10.39 7.63 -8.05
N ASN A 185 10.90 8.49 -7.18
CA ASN A 185 10.58 9.91 -7.15
C ASN A 185 11.88 10.71 -7.18
N PHE A 186 12.14 11.38 -8.31
CA PHE A 186 13.38 12.10 -8.52
C PHE A 186 13.28 13.59 -8.17
N ILE A 187 12.21 14.02 -7.49
CA ILE A 187 12.08 15.39 -6.98
C ILE A 187 12.94 15.52 -5.72
N ASN A 188 13.96 16.37 -5.78
CA ASN A 188 14.82 16.68 -4.65
C ASN A 188 14.14 17.72 -3.76
N THR A 189 13.15 17.31 -2.96
CA THR A 189 12.69 18.13 -1.84
C THR A 189 13.75 17.99 -0.75
N GLY A 190 14.46 19.07 -0.39
CA GLY A 190 15.59 19.08 0.56
C GLY A 190 15.33 18.54 1.99
N ASN A 191 14.24 17.81 2.23
CA ASN A 191 13.93 17.04 3.42
C ASN A 191 13.90 15.54 3.09
N ARG A 192 14.72 14.77 3.81
CA ARG A 192 14.75 13.31 3.81
C ARG A 192 13.41 12.71 4.24
N GLN A 193 13.12 11.53 3.69
CA GLN A 193 11.99 10.61 3.95
C GLN A 193 10.69 10.88 3.18
N LEU A 194 10.66 10.40 1.94
CA LEU A 194 9.45 9.78 1.37
C LEU A 194 9.64 8.26 1.50
N SER A 195 8.95 7.65 2.44
CA SER A 195 9.16 6.28 2.96
C SER A 195 8.84 5.14 1.99
N ASN A 196 8.40 5.43 0.76
CA ASN A 196 7.91 4.41 -0.18
C ASN A 196 8.65 4.34 -1.53
N ALA A 197 9.61 5.23 -1.78
CA ALA A 197 10.47 5.17 -2.99
C ALA A 197 11.84 4.60 -2.63
N LEU A 198 12.50 3.90 -3.56
CA LEU A 198 13.87 3.43 -3.36
C LEU A 198 14.77 4.65 -3.05
N GLN A 199 15.46 4.59 -1.91
CA GLN A 199 16.29 5.69 -1.40
C GLN A 199 17.35 6.08 -2.44
N LEU A 200 17.29 7.31 -2.95
CA LEU A 200 18.11 7.81 -4.06
C LEU A 200 19.51 8.29 -3.64
N ASP A 201 19.94 7.95 -2.42
CA ASP A 201 21.19 8.44 -1.81
C ASP A 201 22.43 8.18 -2.68
N ASN A 202 22.37 7.24 -3.63
CA ASN A 202 23.31 7.16 -4.74
C ASN A 202 22.67 6.63 -6.05
N LEU A 203 22.18 7.53 -6.91
CA LEU A 203 21.60 7.21 -8.22
C LEU A 203 22.51 6.28 -9.06
N LYS A 204 23.83 6.44 -8.96
CA LYS A 204 24.84 5.65 -9.67
C LYS A 204 25.02 4.23 -9.15
N GLU A 205 24.52 3.90 -7.97
CA GLU A 205 24.48 2.52 -7.46
C GLU A 205 23.24 1.77 -7.93
N ILE A 206 22.19 2.50 -8.31
CA ILE A 206 20.95 1.94 -8.79
C ILE A 206 20.99 1.82 -10.31
N TRP A 207 21.27 2.90 -11.04
CA TRP A 207 21.21 2.96 -12.50
C TRP A 207 22.60 2.89 -13.15
N GLY A 208 22.78 1.95 -14.08
CA GLY A 208 24.00 1.78 -14.86
C GLY A 208 23.77 1.76 -16.36
N ALA A 209 24.76 2.23 -17.12
CA ALA A 209 24.71 2.28 -18.59
C ALA A 209 24.89 0.89 -19.23
N VAL A 210 24.10 0.63 -20.27
CA VAL A 210 24.12 -0.55 -21.14
C VAL A 210 24.00 -0.06 -22.59
N ASP A 211 25.06 0.54 -23.10
CA ASP A 211 25.09 1.15 -24.44
C ASP A 211 25.55 0.17 -25.52
N ASP A 212 25.50 0.60 -26.79
CA ASP A 212 25.93 -0.20 -27.95
C ASP A 212 27.39 -0.63 -27.98
N VAL A 213 28.22 -0.13 -27.06
CA VAL A 213 29.59 -0.59 -26.82
C VAL A 213 29.64 -2.10 -26.59
N VAL A 214 28.59 -2.68 -26.00
CA VAL A 214 28.47 -4.14 -25.81
C VAL A 214 28.42 -4.93 -27.12
N MET A 215 28.16 -4.25 -28.24
CA MET A 215 28.16 -4.80 -29.60
C MET A 215 29.22 -4.18 -30.51
N GLY A 216 30.18 -3.41 -29.97
CA GLY A 216 31.22 -2.74 -30.76
C GLY A 216 30.94 -1.27 -31.11
N GLY A 217 29.79 -0.74 -30.69
CA GLY A 217 29.40 0.65 -30.91
C GLY A 217 30.20 1.67 -30.08
N VAL A 218 29.92 2.94 -30.31
CA VAL A 218 30.63 4.07 -29.68
C VAL A 218 29.70 5.07 -29.00
N SER A 219 28.43 4.71 -28.82
CA SER A 219 27.49 5.53 -28.06
C SER A 219 27.88 5.58 -26.59
N GLU A 220 27.36 6.57 -25.88
CA GLU A 220 27.59 6.75 -24.46
C GLU A 220 26.37 7.37 -23.80
N SER A 221 25.99 6.83 -22.65
CA SER A 221 24.97 7.43 -21.80
C SER A 221 25.31 7.40 -20.32
N TYR A 222 24.62 8.25 -19.59
CA TYR A 222 24.68 8.33 -18.15
C TYR A 222 23.37 8.89 -17.59
N VAL A 223 23.22 8.80 -16.28
CA VAL A 223 22.16 9.46 -15.54
C VAL A 223 22.74 10.52 -14.60
N GLN A 224 22.02 11.62 -14.44
CA GLN A 224 22.32 12.69 -13.50
C GLN A 224 21.04 13.07 -12.76
N LEU A 225 21.14 13.32 -11.46
CA LEU A 225 20.04 13.89 -10.70
C LEU A 225 20.04 15.42 -10.87
N LEU A 226 18.90 15.97 -11.26
CA LEU A 226 18.58 17.40 -11.27
C LEU A 226 17.65 17.73 -10.08
N ASP A 227 17.32 19.00 -9.87
CA ASP A 227 16.46 19.43 -8.76
C ASP A 227 15.09 18.74 -8.74
N ASN A 228 14.48 18.51 -9.91
CA ASN A 228 13.13 17.97 -10.01
C ASN A 228 13.02 16.71 -10.87
N ALA A 229 14.14 16.10 -11.29
CA ALA A 229 14.11 14.95 -12.19
C ALA A 229 15.45 14.19 -12.26
N MET A 230 15.40 12.93 -12.68
CA MET A 230 16.56 12.24 -13.23
C MET A 230 16.69 12.58 -14.71
N LEU A 231 17.85 13.05 -15.14
CA LEU A 231 18.22 13.23 -16.54
C LEU A 231 18.95 11.98 -17.05
N PHE A 232 18.35 11.28 -18.01
CA PHE A 232 19.01 10.30 -18.86
C PHE A 232 19.49 11.00 -20.14
N THR A 233 20.81 11.06 -20.33
CA THR A 233 21.43 11.82 -21.44
C THR A 233 22.77 11.21 -21.86
N GLY A 234 23.35 11.73 -22.93
CA GLY A 234 24.59 11.26 -23.52
C GLY A 234 24.65 11.57 -25.01
N ASN A 235 25.41 10.78 -25.75
CA ASN A 235 25.54 10.89 -27.20
C ASN A 235 25.32 9.53 -27.87
N VAL A 236 24.29 9.40 -28.70
CA VAL A 236 24.00 8.19 -29.47
C VAL A 236 24.55 8.30 -30.89
N SER A 237 25.31 7.30 -31.33
CA SER A 237 25.99 7.27 -32.63
C SER A 237 25.56 6.06 -33.44
N THR A 238 25.46 6.21 -34.76
CA THR A 238 25.24 5.11 -35.71
C THR A 238 26.54 4.51 -36.25
N ALA A 239 27.69 5.02 -35.81
CA ALA A 239 28.99 4.48 -36.17
C ALA A 239 29.19 3.06 -35.61
N ASN A 240 30.06 2.27 -36.25
CA ASN A 240 30.38 0.89 -35.88
C ASN A 240 29.15 -0.03 -35.73
N SER A 241 28.13 0.15 -36.57
CA SER A 241 26.85 -0.58 -36.48
C SER A 241 26.13 -0.40 -35.12
N GLY A 242 26.47 0.67 -34.40
CA GLY A 242 25.79 1.07 -33.18
C GLY A 242 24.43 1.71 -33.46
N GLY A 243 23.96 2.49 -32.50
CA GLY A 243 22.71 3.23 -32.58
C GLY A 243 21.79 2.94 -31.42
N PHE A 244 22.32 2.62 -30.24
CA PHE A 244 21.51 2.65 -29.03
C PHE A 244 22.31 3.04 -27.78
N VAL A 245 21.56 3.64 -26.87
CA VAL A 245 21.99 4.02 -25.53
C VAL A 245 20.92 3.55 -24.54
N SER A 246 21.34 3.11 -23.36
CA SER A 246 20.40 2.61 -22.38
C SER A 246 20.93 2.70 -20.96
N VAL A 247 20.02 2.93 -20.02
CA VAL A 247 20.29 2.85 -18.59
C VAL A 247 19.36 1.86 -17.94
N ARG A 248 19.90 1.00 -17.08
CA ARG A 248 19.19 -0.10 -16.42
C ARG A 248 19.48 -0.07 -14.93
N THR A 249 18.45 -0.31 -14.14
CA THR A 249 18.58 -0.55 -12.69
C THR A 249 19.37 -1.83 -12.40
N ARG A 250 20.08 -1.91 -11.27
CA ARG A 250 20.50 -3.21 -10.73
C ARG A 250 19.27 -4.07 -10.45
N ASN A 251 19.47 -5.39 -10.39
CA ASN A 251 18.39 -6.29 -10.04
C ASN A 251 17.83 -5.94 -8.67
N PHE A 252 16.51 -5.91 -8.54
CA PHE A 252 15.83 -5.76 -7.27
C PHE A 252 16.00 -7.05 -6.45
N GLU A 253 16.48 -6.88 -5.22
CA GLU A 253 16.62 -7.97 -4.25
C GLU A 253 15.92 -7.57 -2.93
N PRO A 254 14.76 -8.18 -2.61
CA PRO A 254 14.01 -9.15 -3.41
C PRO A 254 13.36 -8.55 -4.66
N GLU A 255 12.92 -9.42 -5.57
CA GLU A 255 12.15 -9.04 -6.76
C GLU A 255 10.92 -8.20 -6.38
N LEU A 256 10.61 -7.19 -7.19
CA LEU A 256 9.47 -6.30 -6.94
C LEU A 256 8.17 -6.99 -7.37
N ASN A 257 7.24 -7.14 -6.42
CA ASN A 257 5.89 -7.63 -6.68
C ASN A 257 4.94 -6.45 -6.97
N LEU A 258 4.35 -6.47 -8.17
CA LEU A 258 3.39 -5.52 -8.71
C LEU A 258 2.09 -6.21 -9.19
N VAL A 259 1.78 -7.42 -8.71
CA VAL A 259 0.61 -8.20 -9.19
C VAL A 259 -0.72 -7.47 -9.03
N GLU A 260 -0.81 -6.56 -8.07
CA GLU A 260 -2.03 -5.81 -7.76
C GLU A 260 -2.24 -4.59 -8.66
N TYR A 261 -1.29 -4.27 -9.56
CA TYR A 261 -1.29 -3.08 -10.41
C TYR A 261 -1.59 -3.45 -11.87
N GLU A 262 -2.15 -2.49 -12.61
CA GLU A 262 -2.47 -2.65 -14.04
C GLU A 262 -1.29 -2.32 -14.96
N GLY A 263 -0.37 -1.48 -14.50
CA GLY A 263 0.75 -1.03 -15.32
C GLY A 263 1.70 -0.05 -14.64
N ILE A 264 2.57 0.57 -15.42
CA ILE A 264 3.53 1.61 -14.99
C ILE A 264 3.13 2.96 -15.61
N GLU A 265 3.23 4.03 -14.84
CA GLU A 265 3.13 5.41 -15.33
C GLU A 265 4.48 6.12 -15.12
N LEU A 266 4.95 6.77 -16.19
CA LEU A 266 6.14 7.60 -16.18
C LEU A 266 5.73 9.06 -16.36
N LYS A 267 6.25 9.98 -15.53
CA LYS A 267 6.16 11.42 -15.81
C LYS A 267 7.49 11.88 -16.38
N VAL A 268 7.51 12.25 -17.66
CA VAL A 268 8.75 12.49 -18.42
C VAL A 268 8.68 13.77 -19.24
N LYS A 269 9.84 14.37 -19.50
CA LYS A 269 10.03 15.45 -20.47
C LYS A 269 11.18 15.08 -21.38
N GLY A 270 10.90 14.93 -22.67
CA GLY A 270 11.88 14.48 -23.66
C GLY A 270 12.24 15.54 -24.68
N ASP A 271 13.03 15.11 -25.66
CA ASP A 271 13.63 15.93 -26.72
C ASP A 271 12.93 15.78 -28.08
N GLY A 272 11.76 15.14 -28.12
CA GLY A 272 11.03 14.83 -29.35
C GLY A 272 11.39 13.47 -29.96
N GLN A 273 12.33 12.74 -29.35
CA GLN A 273 12.67 11.39 -29.79
C GLN A 273 11.71 10.35 -29.22
N ARG A 274 11.76 9.15 -29.79
CA ARG A 274 10.99 7.99 -29.33
C ARG A 274 11.88 7.05 -28.51
N TYR A 275 11.45 6.80 -27.28
CA TYR A 275 12.17 6.01 -26.28
C TYR A 275 11.45 4.69 -26.02
N LYS A 276 12.14 3.80 -25.31
CA LYS A 276 11.60 2.53 -24.83
C LYS A 276 11.71 2.45 -23.32
N PHE A 277 10.62 2.04 -22.70
CA PHE A 277 10.61 1.55 -21.33
C PHE A 277 10.64 0.02 -21.35
N ILE A 278 11.47 -0.56 -20.49
CA ILE A 278 11.73 -2.00 -20.50
C ILE A 278 11.64 -2.54 -19.07
N LEU A 279 10.86 -3.61 -18.90
CA LEU A 279 10.78 -4.42 -17.69
C LEU A 279 11.47 -5.77 -17.91
N ARG A 280 12.05 -6.32 -16.84
CA ARG A 280 12.66 -7.66 -16.85
C ARG A 280 12.10 -8.51 -15.73
N ASN A 281 11.79 -9.77 -16.04
CA ASN A 281 11.39 -10.78 -15.05
C ASN A 281 12.52 -11.73 -14.64
N GLU A 282 13.71 -11.57 -15.22
CA GLU A 282 14.85 -12.46 -14.97
C GLU A 282 16.07 -11.67 -14.51
N ALA A 283 16.82 -12.21 -13.55
CA ALA A 283 18.05 -11.61 -13.03
C ALA A 283 19.25 -11.71 -14.00
N LYS A 284 19.17 -12.56 -15.02
CA LYS A 284 20.27 -12.80 -15.96
C LYS A 284 20.61 -11.56 -16.80
N TRP A 285 21.89 -11.41 -17.12
CA TRP A 285 22.42 -10.27 -17.89
C TRP A 285 21.72 -10.07 -19.24
N ASP A 286 21.60 -11.15 -20.02
CA ASP A 286 20.96 -11.20 -21.34
C ASP A 286 19.77 -12.17 -21.29
N GLY A 287 18.59 -11.68 -21.62
CA GLY A 287 17.33 -12.39 -21.39
C GLY A 287 16.13 -11.68 -21.98
N VAL A 288 14.95 -12.29 -21.84
CA VAL A 288 13.71 -11.73 -22.35
C VAL A 288 13.45 -10.37 -21.69
N ALA A 289 13.14 -9.39 -22.51
CA ALA A 289 12.80 -8.05 -22.13
C ALA A 289 11.34 -7.79 -22.51
N TYR A 290 10.60 -7.09 -21.65
CA TYR A 290 9.22 -6.70 -21.88
C TYR A 290 9.22 -5.20 -22.17
N CYS A 291 8.98 -4.84 -23.42
CA CYS A 291 9.26 -3.51 -23.94
C CYS A 291 7.98 -2.76 -24.29
N TYR A 292 7.99 -1.44 -24.10
CA TYR A 292 6.99 -0.50 -24.58
C TYR A 292 7.67 0.73 -25.17
N SER A 293 7.32 1.12 -26.40
CA SER A 293 7.89 2.28 -27.08
C SER A 293 6.93 3.48 -26.99
N PHE A 294 7.44 4.66 -26.65
CA PHE A 294 6.65 5.89 -26.51
C PHE A 294 7.35 7.09 -27.15
N ASP A 295 6.57 7.99 -27.73
CA ASP A 295 7.06 9.26 -28.27
C ASP A 295 7.13 10.32 -27.17
N THR A 296 8.12 11.19 -27.25
CA THR A 296 8.19 12.37 -26.38
C THR A 296 7.79 13.61 -27.13
N GLU A 297 7.25 14.59 -26.40
CA GLU A 297 7.08 15.94 -26.89
C GLU A 297 8.27 16.78 -26.46
N LYS A 298 8.90 17.46 -27.42
CA LYS A 298 10.09 18.26 -27.14
C LYS A 298 9.78 19.32 -26.09
N ASP A 299 10.53 19.29 -24.99
CA ASP A 299 10.49 20.23 -23.88
C ASP A 299 9.14 20.29 -23.11
N ASN A 300 8.23 19.36 -23.35
CA ASN A 300 6.94 19.24 -22.63
C ASN A 300 6.92 18.04 -21.69
N TRP A 301 6.32 18.24 -20.51
CA TRP A 301 6.03 17.16 -19.58
C TRP A 301 4.80 16.36 -20.04
N ILE A 302 4.95 15.04 -20.14
CA ILE A 302 3.88 14.11 -20.47
C ILE A 302 3.82 12.97 -19.45
N ASN A 303 2.62 12.39 -19.30
CA ASN A 303 2.42 11.15 -18.55
C ASN A 303 2.31 9.99 -19.54
N VAL A 304 3.24 9.04 -19.47
CA VAL A 304 3.25 7.84 -20.30
C VAL A 304 2.67 6.69 -19.48
N ARG A 305 1.47 6.25 -19.84
CA ARG A 305 0.77 5.15 -19.18
C ARG A 305 1.02 3.85 -19.94
N ILE A 306 1.58 2.86 -19.24
CA ILE A 306 2.10 1.61 -19.81
C ILE A 306 1.38 0.43 -19.16
N PRO A 307 0.26 -0.06 -19.73
CA PRO A 307 -0.40 -1.27 -19.25
C PRO A 307 0.53 -2.48 -19.35
N PHE A 308 0.49 -3.38 -18.36
CA PHE A 308 1.27 -4.62 -18.42
C PHE A 308 0.87 -5.51 -19.60
N THR A 309 -0.38 -5.42 -20.05
CA THR A 309 -0.91 -6.12 -21.21
C THR A 309 -0.31 -5.66 -22.53
N ASP A 310 0.21 -4.44 -22.58
CA ASP A 310 0.74 -3.82 -23.80
C ASP A 310 2.25 -4.04 -23.94
N LEU A 311 2.87 -4.70 -22.95
CA LEU A 311 4.29 -5.02 -22.98
C LEU A 311 4.57 -6.15 -23.98
N ILE A 312 5.52 -5.88 -24.88
CA ILE A 312 5.91 -6.83 -25.92
C ILE A 312 7.15 -7.61 -25.45
N GLY A 313 7.04 -8.95 -25.42
CA GLY A 313 8.16 -9.82 -25.12
C GLY A 313 9.17 -9.85 -26.28
N VAL A 314 10.40 -9.44 -26.00
CA VAL A 314 11.46 -9.24 -26.98
C VAL A 314 12.75 -9.90 -26.52
N PHE A 315 13.47 -10.53 -27.45
CA PHE A 315 14.86 -10.97 -27.23
C PHE A 315 15.75 -10.41 -28.33
N ARG A 316 16.76 -9.62 -27.95
CA ARG A 316 17.71 -8.97 -28.87
C ARG A 316 17.01 -8.26 -30.05
N ALA A 317 16.08 -7.36 -29.73
CA ALA A 317 15.26 -6.58 -30.67
C ALA A 317 14.33 -7.38 -31.60
N LYS A 318 14.16 -8.70 -31.39
CA LYS A 318 13.18 -9.53 -32.09
C LYS A 318 11.98 -9.83 -31.20
N THR A 319 10.78 -9.62 -31.73
CA THR A 319 9.53 -9.96 -31.05
C THR A 319 9.42 -11.48 -30.92
N LEU A 320 9.11 -11.94 -29.71
CA LEU A 320 8.91 -13.35 -29.43
C LEU A 320 7.43 -13.69 -29.61
N ARG A 321 7.10 -14.41 -30.69
CA ARG A 321 5.70 -14.80 -31.00
C ARG A 321 5.03 -15.62 -29.91
N ASN A 322 5.81 -16.42 -29.17
CA ASN A 322 5.34 -17.28 -28.08
C ASN A 322 5.92 -16.86 -26.73
N ALA A 323 6.15 -15.55 -26.53
CA ALA A 323 6.57 -15.05 -25.22
C ALA A 323 5.53 -15.40 -24.17
N GLN A 324 5.98 -15.80 -22.97
CA GLN A 324 5.10 -15.77 -21.81
C GLN A 324 4.67 -14.32 -21.55
N PRO A 325 3.42 -14.05 -21.15
CA PRO A 325 3.00 -12.72 -20.72
C PRO A 325 3.92 -12.18 -19.63
N PHE A 326 4.03 -10.85 -19.53
CA PHE A 326 4.77 -10.21 -18.46
C PHE A 326 4.25 -10.69 -17.10
N ASN A 327 5.15 -11.08 -16.19
CA ASN A 327 4.77 -11.51 -14.85
C ASN A 327 4.98 -10.36 -13.84
N PRO A 328 3.92 -9.67 -13.41
CA PRO A 328 4.05 -8.54 -12.49
C PRO A 328 4.49 -8.95 -11.07
N SER A 329 4.44 -10.23 -10.70
CA SER A 329 4.86 -10.69 -9.36
C SER A 329 6.37 -10.77 -9.15
N LYS A 330 7.16 -10.69 -10.23
CA LYS A 330 8.63 -10.94 -10.22
C LYS A 330 9.38 -9.92 -11.07
N VAL A 331 9.21 -8.64 -10.80
CA VAL A 331 9.92 -7.59 -11.53
C VAL A 331 11.35 -7.50 -11.01
N ASN A 332 12.32 -7.83 -11.86
CA ASN A 332 13.74 -7.86 -11.53
C ASN A 332 14.43 -6.53 -11.82
N ALA A 333 14.11 -5.85 -12.92
CA ALA A 333 14.75 -4.58 -13.26
C ALA A 333 13.88 -3.71 -14.18
N LEU A 334 14.09 -2.40 -14.08
CA LEU A 334 13.62 -1.37 -15.01
C LEU A 334 14.76 -0.88 -15.90
N GLN A 335 14.43 -0.47 -17.12
CA GLN A 335 15.39 0.05 -18.10
C GLN A 335 14.75 1.09 -19.03
N LEU A 336 15.53 2.12 -19.37
CA LEU A 336 15.20 3.14 -20.37
C LEU A 336 16.17 3.02 -21.54
N MET A 337 15.69 3.20 -22.76
CA MET A 337 16.52 3.06 -23.96
C MET A 337 16.09 4.03 -25.05
N LEU A 338 17.07 4.59 -25.76
CA LEU A 338 16.90 5.22 -27.06
C LEU A 338 17.65 4.34 -28.08
N SER A 339 16.98 3.97 -29.16
CA SER A 339 17.57 3.09 -30.18
C SER A 339 17.09 3.42 -31.60
N LYS A 340 17.99 3.25 -32.56
CA LYS A 340 17.77 3.40 -34.01
C LYS A 340 16.67 2.47 -34.55
N PHE A 341 16.55 1.28 -33.97
CA PHE A 341 15.60 0.27 -34.41
C PHE A 341 14.44 0.15 -33.43
N GLU A 342 13.24 -0.05 -33.96
CA GLU A 342 12.11 -0.63 -33.25
C GLU A 342 12.24 -2.16 -33.22
N TYR A 343 11.13 -2.86 -32.94
CA TYR A 343 11.08 -4.30 -32.96
C TYR A 343 11.20 -4.86 -34.38
N ASP A 344 11.74 -6.07 -34.50
CA ASP A 344 11.82 -6.84 -35.75
C ASP A 344 12.60 -6.14 -36.88
N GLY A 345 13.54 -5.27 -36.50
CA GLY A 345 14.41 -4.55 -37.43
C GLY A 345 13.79 -3.34 -38.10
N ALA A 346 12.55 -2.97 -37.74
CA ALA A 346 11.94 -1.72 -38.18
C ALA A 346 12.77 -0.51 -37.69
N LEU A 347 12.77 0.60 -38.45
CA LEU A 347 13.42 1.83 -38.02
C LEU A 347 12.55 2.59 -37.01
N ASN A 348 13.19 3.19 -36.02
CA ASN A 348 12.55 4.14 -35.13
C ASN A 348 12.27 5.45 -35.91
N PRO A 349 11.00 5.84 -36.07
CA PRO A 349 10.62 6.97 -36.93
C PRO A 349 11.11 8.33 -36.42
N ASN A 350 11.32 8.46 -35.09
CA ASN A 350 11.71 9.72 -34.44
C ASN A 350 13.15 9.67 -33.90
N PHE A 351 13.97 8.72 -34.35
CA PHE A 351 15.35 8.60 -33.90
C PHE A 351 16.25 9.64 -34.57
N GLN A 352 17.06 10.34 -33.76
CA GLN A 352 18.10 11.23 -34.25
C GLN A 352 19.44 10.90 -33.56
N PRO A 353 20.52 10.63 -34.31
CA PRO A 353 21.84 10.49 -33.71
C PRO A 353 22.33 11.84 -33.15
N GLY A 354 23.11 11.79 -32.07
CA GLY A 354 23.66 12.96 -31.41
C GLY A 354 23.33 13.01 -29.92
N VAL A 355 23.36 14.22 -29.38
CA VAL A 355 22.98 14.48 -27.98
C VAL A 355 21.49 14.28 -27.80
N PHE A 356 21.11 13.56 -26.75
CA PHE A 356 19.72 13.31 -26.39
C PHE A 356 19.46 13.65 -24.93
N ALA A 357 18.20 13.91 -24.58
CA ALA A 357 17.81 14.21 -23.21
C ALA A 357 16.39 13.70 -22.90
N LEU A 358 16.30 12.87 -21.86
CA LEU A 358 15.04 12.45 -21.25
C LEU A 358 15.07 12.73 -19.75
N GLN A 359 14.25 13.66 -19.30
CA GLN A 359 14.02 13.91 -17.87
C GLN A 359 12.87 13.03 -17.38
N VAL A 360 13.06 12.39 -16.23
CA VAL A 360 12.07 11.55 -15.56
C VAL A 360 11.83 12.13 -14.16
N GLU A 361 10.62 12.59 -13.90
CA GLU A 361 10.23 13.10 -12.57
C GLU A 361 9.83 11.95 -11.65
N THR A 362 8.94 11.07 -12.13
CA THR A 362 8.44 9.93 -11.35
C THR A 362 8.28 8.68 -12.20
N ILE A 363 8.41 7.52 -11.54
CA ILE A 363 8.03 6.20 -12.03
C ILE A 363 7.13 5.59 -10.96
N LYS A 364 5.90 5.23 -11.31
CA LYS A 364 4.94 4.60 -10.38
C LYS A 364 4.21 3.44 -11.05
N ALA A 365 3.79 2.44 -10.29
CA ALA A 365 2.85 1.43 -10.75
C ALA A 365 1.43 1.94 -10.50
N TYR A 366 0.53 1.88 -11.49
CA TYR A 366 -0.83 2.41 -11.38
C TYR A 366 -1.90 1.32 -11.39
N GLY A 367 -3.14 1.69 -11.05
CA GLY A 367 -4.27 0.76 -11.13
C GLY A 367 -4.23 -0.32 -10.05
N GLY A 368 -3.51 -0.03 -8.96
CA GLY A 368 -3.49 -0.87 -7.77
C GLY A 368 -4.89 -1.11 -7.23
N SER A 369 -5.33 -2.35 -7.06
CA SER A 369 -6.53 -2.62 -6.27
C SER A 369 -6.27 -2.16 -4.85
N ALA A 370 -6.92 -1.09 -4.41
CA ALA A 370 -6.72 -0.57 -3.07
C ALA A 370 -7.31 -1.59 -2.10
N GLN A 371 -6.46 -2.31 -1.37
CA GLN A 371 -6.90 -2.98 -0.14
C GLN A 371 -7.08 -1.91 0.95
N PRO A 372 -7.97 -2.12 1.92
CA PRO A 372 -8.08 -1.25 3.07
C PRO A 372 -6.74 -1.13 3.79
N LYS A 373 -6.23 0.10 3.93
CA LYS A 373 -5.05 0.44 4.72
C LYS A 373 -5.43 1.09 6.05
N PHE A 374 -6.68 1.51 6.20
CA PHE A 374 -7.21 2.05 7.45
C PHE A 374 -8.55 1.40 7.77
N ILE A 375 -8.59 0.52 8.76
CA ILE A 375 -9.82 -0.10 9.24
C ILE A 375 -10.25 0.64 10.50
N MET A 376 -11.42 1.27 10.50
CA MET A 376 -11.97 1.97 11.66
C MET A 376 -13.13 1.18 12.26
N LEU A 377 -13.09 0.95 13.57
CA LEU A 377 -14.26 0.52 14.33
C LEU A 377 -15.05 1.74 14.81
N SER A 378 -16.22 1.96 14.22
CA SER A 378 -17.18 2.97 14.62
C SER A 378 -18.31 2.33 15.44
N SER A 379 -19.57 2.75 15.24
CA SER A 379 -20.75 2.21 15.90
C SER A 379 -21.92 2.20 14.93
N ALA A 380 -22.75 1.16 14.98
CA ALA A 380 -24.07 1.24 14.38
C ALA A 380 -24.90 2.33 15.07
N GLY A 381 -25.73 3.01 14.28
CA GLY A 381 -26.62 4.07 14.74
C GLY A 381 -26.05 5.48 14.67
N VAL A 382 -24.84 5.70 14.15
CA VAL A 382 -24.20 7.04 14.11
C VAL A 382 -24.95 8.07 13.27
N THR A 383 -25.71 7.63 12.25
CA THR A 383 -26.56 8.51 11.43
C THR A 383 -28.01 8.56 11.92
N ARG A 384 -28.36 7.86 13.02
CA ARG A 384 -29.71 7.91 13.59
C ARG A 384 -29.97 9.20 14.37
N PRO A 385 -29.05 9.70 15.23
CA PRO A 385 -29.18 11.04 15.80
C PRO A 385 -29.32 12.08 14.69
N GLY A 386 -30.48 12.72 14.59
CA GLY A 386 -30.79 13.71 13.55
C GLY A 386 -31.47 13.15 12.29
N ARG A 387 -31.74 11.85 12.19
CA ARG A 387 -32.54 11.28 11.10
C ARG A 387 -34.01 11.68 11.24
N PRO A 388 -34.65 12.28 10.22
CA PRO A 388 -36.07 12.63 10.29
C PRO A 388 -36.95 11.40 10.47
N GLY A 389 -37.96 11.49 11.35
CA GLY A 389 -39.00 10.47 11.48
C GLY A 389 -38.63 9.24 12.32
N ILE A 390 -37.53 9.26 13.07
CA ILE A 390 -37.19 8.15 13.98
C ILE A 390 -38.01 8.22 15.28
N ASN A 391 -38.49 7.07 15.76
CA ASN A 391 -39.04 6.95 17.11
C ASN A 391 -37.90 6.66 18.09
N LEU A 392 -37.45 7.67 18.85
CA LEU A 392 -36.34 7.53 19.78
C LEU A 392 -36.60 6.44 20.85
N GLU A 393 -37.83 6.23 21.31
CA GLU A 393 -38.10 5.25 22.38
C GLU A 393 -37.77 3.81 21.99
N GLU A 394 -37.87 3.50 20.69
CA GLU A 394 -37.57 2.20 20.09
C GLU A 394 -36.11 2.04 19.67
N GLU A 395 -35.29 3.08 19.85
CA GLU A 395 -33.89 3.06 19.48
C GLU A 395 -32.99 2.45 20.58
N PRO A 396 -31.81 1.90 20.21
CA PRO A 396 -30.85 1.42 21.19
C PRO A 396 -30.42 2.53 22.18
N PRO A 397 -30.00 2.17 23.41
CA PRO A 397 -29.64 3.15 24.44
C PRO A 397 -28.64 4.21 23.98
N ALA A 398 -27.63 3.84 23.18
CA ALA A 398 -26.62 4.78 22.67
C ALA A 398 -27.21 5.90 21.79
N VAL A 399 -28.27 5.61 21.02
CA VAL A 399 -28.97 6.59 20.17
C VAL A 399 -29.90 7.45 21.03
N ARG A 400 -30.68 6.81 21.90
CA ARG A 400 -31.59 7.48 22.84
C ARG A 400 -30.90 8.47 23.75
N MET A 401 -29.72 8.11 24.24
CA MET A 401 -28.98 8.85 25.24
C MET A 401 -27.81 9.63 24.61
N ASN A 402 -27.78 9.79 23.29
CA ASN A 402 -26.61 10.37 22.61
C ASN A 402 -26.24 11.75 23.19
N GLU A 403 -27.20 12.64 23.42
CA GLU A 403 -26.95 13.95 24.04
C GLU A 403 -26.39 13.84 25.46
N GLN A 404 -26.94 12.94 26.28
CA GLN A 404 -26.47 12.67 27.64
C GLN A 404 -25.06 12.06 27.67
N LEU A 405 -24.70 11.34 26.60
CA LEU A 405 -23.37 10.76 26.36
C LEU A 405 -22.42 11.74 25.65
N GLY A 406 -22.69 13.05 25.72
CA GLY A 406 -21.81 14.08 25.13
C GLY A 406 -21.77 14.07 23.60
N GLY A 407 -22.82 13.56 22.95
CA GLY A 407 -22.91 13.45 21.49
C GLY A 407 -21.99 12.38 20.90
N ILE A 408 -21.66 11.33 21.63
CA ILE A 408 -20.68 10.30 21.22
C ILE A 408 -20.89 9.78 19.78
N LEU A 409 -22.13 9.51 19.37
CA LEU A 409 -22.44 9.04 18.02
C LEU A 409 -22.24 10.12 16.95
N THR A 410 -22.51 11.38 17.32
CA THR A 410 -22.28 12.55 16.47
C THR A 410 -20.79 12.73 16.19
N TRP A 411 -19.95 12.56 17.21
CA TRP A 411 -18.50 12.67 17.05
C TRP A 411 -17.89 11.46 16.35
N LYS A 412 -18.41 10.25 16.57
CA LYS A 412 -18.06 9.07 15.77
C LYS A 412 -18.32 9.30 14.28
N LEU A 413 -19.48 9.86 13.92
CA LEU A 413 -19.79 10.19 12.52
C LEU A 413 -18.79 11.19 11.93
N ARG A 414 -18.41 12.24 12.67
CA ARG A 414 -17.37 13.18 12.22
C ARG A 414 -15.99 12.52 12.11
N GLY A 415 -15.66 11.59 13.00
CA GLY A 415 -14.44 10.77 12.91
C GLY A 415 -14.42 9.90 11.66
N GLU A 416 -15.56 9.29 11.31
CA GLU A 416 -15.70 8.58 10.04
C GLU A 416 -15.47 9.51 8.85
N ASP A 417 -16.05 10.70 8.85
CA ASP A 417 -15.86 11.69 7.78
C ASP A 417 -14.38 12.08 7.62
N ALA A 418 -13.64 12.26 8.72
CA ALA A 418 -12.19 12.49 8.67
C ALA A 418 -11.42 11.34 8.00
N VAL A 419 -11.84 10.08 8.21
CA VAL A 419 -11.28 8.92 7.50
C VAL A 419 -11.63 8.98 6.01
N ARG A 420 -12.89 9.29 5.65
CA ARG A 420 -13.34 9.38 4.25
C ARG A 420 -12.59 10.47 3.47
N GLU A 421 -12.36 11.61 4.11
CA GLU A 421 -11.67 12.78 3.55
C GLU A 421 -10.15 12.60 3.41
N SER A 422 -9.57 11.61 4.11
CA SER A 422 -8.12 11.39 4.14
C SER A 422 -7.50 10.97 2.81
N GLY A 423 -8.31 10.34 1.95
CA GLY A 423 -7.84 9.68 0.72
C GLY A 423 -7.08 8.38 0.94
N ILE A 424 -6.89 7.92 2.19
CA ILE A 424 -6.35 6.59 2.51
C ILE A 424 -7.40 5.54 2.14
N PRO A 425 -7.04 4.40 1.51
CA PRO A 425 -7.94 3.26 1.38
C PRO A 425 -8.47 2.84 2.74
N TYR A 426 -9.79 2.82 2.94
CA TYR A 426 -10.35 2.50 4.26
C TYR A 426 -11.47 1.48 4.23
N THR A 427 -11.77 0.93 5.41
CA THR A 427 -13.05 0.27 5.71
C THR A 427 -13.55 0.79 7.04
N ILE A 428 -14.81 1.18 7.11
CA ILE A 428 -15.45 1.60 8.36
C ILE A 428 -16.46 0.53 8.75
N ILE A 429 -16.22 -0.11 9.88
CA ILE A 429 -17.09 -1.14 10.45
C ILE A 429 -17.94 -0.49 11.53
N ARG A 430 -19.25 -0.57 11.40
CA ARG A 430 -20.24 -0.09 12.38
C ARG A 430 -20.86 -1.30 13.10
N PRO A 431 -20.19 -1.88 14.10
CA PRO A 431 -20.77 -3.00 14.83
C PRO A 431 -22.05 -2.56 15.55
N CYS A 432 -23.04 -3.45 15.54
CA CYS A 432 -24.15 -3.43 16.49
C CYS A 432 -23.64 -3.72 17.93
N ALA A 433 -24.53 -3.93 18.90
CA ALA A 433 -24.14 -4.02 20.31
C ALA A 433 -23.05 -5.09 20.56
N LEU A 434 -21.88 -4.65 21.06
CA LEU A 434 -20.72 -5.53 21.26
C LEU A 434 -20.89 -6.42 22.50
N THR A 435 -20.72 -7.73 22.33
CA THR A 435 -20.83 -8.73 23.41
C THR A 435 -19.48 -9.38 23.75
N GLU A 436 -19.40 -10.07 24.89
CA GLU A 436 -18.27 -10.97 25.24
C GLU A 436 -18.62 -12.44 24.99
N GLU A 437 -19.69 -12.71 24.23
CA GLU A 437 -20.02 -14.08 23.84
C GLU A 437 -18.87 -14.68 23.01
N SER A 438 -18.77 -16.01 22.97
CA SER A 438 -17.82 -16.67 22.08
C SER A 438 -18.14 -16.29 20.63
N GLY A 439 -17.10 -15.99 19.86
CA GLY A 439 -17.23 -15.81 18.41
C GLY A 439 -17.43 -17.12 17.66
N GLY A 440 -17.37 -17.04 16.34
CA GLY A 440 -17.70 -18.12 15.42
C GLY A 440 -19.19 -18.16 15.08
N LYS A 441 -19.87 -17.01 15.04
CA LYS A 441 -21.25 -16.88 14.59
C LYS A 441 -21.34 -16.25 13.20
N ALA A 442 -22.44 -16.51 12.50
CA ALA A 442 -22.69 -15.95 11.17
C ALA A 442 -22.86 -14.44 11.30
N LEU A 443 -22.39 -13.67 10.32
CA LEU A 443 -22.48 -12.22 10.32
C LEU A 443 -23.39 -11.75 9.19
N ALA A 444 -24.30 -10.84 9.53
CA ALA A 444 -25.12 -10.11 8.57
C ALA A 444 -24.63 -8.66 8.46
N PHE A 445 -24.58 -8.15 7.23
CA PHE A 445 -24.09 -6.82 6.88
C PHE A 445 -25.19 -5.98 6.23
N ASP A 446 -25.22 -4.68 6.52
CA ASP A 446 -26.13 -3.72 5.86
C ASP A 446 -25.49 -2.32 5.84
N GLN A 447 -26.13 -1.34 5.21
CA GLN A 447 -25.70 0.06 5.17
C GLN A 447 -26.83 1.03 5.46
N GLY A 448 -26.50 2.12 6.17
CA GLY A 448 -27.42 3.26 6.39
C GLY A 448 -28.07 3.29 7.77
N ASP A 449 -27.45 2.62 8.74
CA ASP A 449 -27.87 2.39 10.11
C ASP A 449 -29.27 1.77 10.19
N ASN A 450 -29.53 0.75 9.39
CA ASN A 450 -30.85 0.11 9.26
C ASN A 450 -31.01 -1.14 10.14
N ILE A 451 -29.91 -1.78 10.53
CA ILE A 451 -29.96 -3.00 11.34
C ILE A 451 -29.79 -2.73 12.83
N LYS A 452 -30.47 -3.54 13.65
CA LYS A 452 -30.31 -3.62 15.11
C LYS A 452 -29.93 -5.05 15.47
N GLY A 453 -29.11 -5.23 16.49
CA GLY A 453 -28.65 -6.55 16.91
C GLY A 453 -27.47 -6.48 17.87
N LYS A 454 -26.73 -7.57 17.94
CA LYS A 454 -25.52 -7.70 18.74
C LYS A 454 -24.45 -8.45 17.95
N VAL A 455 -23.19 -8.29 18.31
CA VAL A 455 -22.07 -9.02 17.70
C VAL A 455 -20.93 -9.20 18.69
N SER A 456 -20.32 -10.38 18.71
CA SER A 456 -19.20 -10.67 19.59
C SER A 456 -17.95 -9.86 19.24
N ARG A 457 -17.20 -9.44 20.27
CA ARG A 457 -15.89 -8.78 20.05
C ARG A 457 -14.87 -9.70 19.37
N GLU A 458 -15.01 -11.02 19.52
CA GLU A 458 -14.18 -12.02 18.84
C GLU A 458 -14.42 -12.03 17.33
N ASP A 459 -15.69 -11.95 16.89
CA ASP A 459 -16.04 -11.92 15.46
C ASP A 459 -15.63 -10.60 14.81
N ILE A 460 -15.75 -9.48 15.52
CA ILE A 460 -15.26 -8.18 15.02
C ILE A 460 -13.74 -8.18 14.89
N ALA A 461 -13.01 -8.79 15.83
CA ALA A 461 -11.56 -8.88 15.75
C ALA A 461 -11.11 -9.73 14.55
N GLU A 462 -11.77 -10.86 14.32
CA GLU A 462 -11.54 -11.71 13.14
C GLU A 462 -11.88 -10.97 11.84
N LEU A 463 -13.01 -10.27 11.80
CA LEU A 463 -13.41 -9.47 10.65
C LEU A 463 -12.37 -8.40 10.30
N CYS A 464 -11.81 -7.69 11.29
CA CYS A 464 -10.74 -6.70 11.06
C CYS A 464 -9.53 -7.33 10.36
N LEU A 465 -9.09 -8.51 10.81
CA LEU A 465 -7.97 -9.23 10.19
C LEU A 465 -8.29 -9.58 8.74
N GLN A 466 -9.46 -10.17 8.48
CA GLN A 466 -9.79 -10.66 7.15
C GLN A 466 -9.91 -9.53 6.12
N LEU A 467 -10.45 -8.37 6.52
CA LEU A 467 -10.66 -7.20 5.64
C LEU A 467 -9.36 -6.56 5.14
N LEU A 468 -8.24 -6.70 5.86
CA LEU A 468 -6.93 -6.18 5.43
C LEU A 468 -6.53 -6.72 4.05
N GLU A 469 -6.97 -7.93 3.71
CA GLU A 469 -6.64 -8.60 2.45
C GLU A 469 -7.78 -8.54 1.41
N GLN A 470 -8.87 -7.81 1.66
CA GLN A 470 -10.05 -7.78 0.76
C GLN A 470 -10.14 -6.48 -0.04
N PRO A 471 -9.77 -6.44 -1.33
CA PRO A 471 -9.95 -5.26 -2.18
C PRO A 471 -11.41 -4.78 -2.26
N GLN A 472 -12.39 -5.69 -2.15
CA GLN A 472 -13.82 -5.37 -2.21
C GLN A 472 -14.31 -4.59 -0.98
N ALA A 473 -13.54 -4.59 0.12
CA ALA A 473 -13.87 -3.85 1.33
C ALA A 473 -13.35 -2.40 1.30
N CYS A 474 -12.66 -1.99 0.24
CA CYS A 474 -12.06 -0.66 0.18
C CYS A 474 -13.09 0.44 -0.10
N ASN A 475 -12.92 1.55 0.62
CA ASN A 475 -13.80 2.71 0.64
C ASN A 475 -15.25 2.31 0.95
N LEU A 476 -15.41 1.39 1.91
CA LEU A 476 -16.69 0.83 2.27
C LEU A 476 -17.00 1.12 3.73
N THR A 477 -18.19 1.66 4.00
CA THR A 477 -18.78 1.73 5.34
C THR A 477 -19.93 0.74 5.44
N PHE A 478 -20.00 -0.08 6.49
CA PHE A 478 -21.15 -0.99 6.69
C PHE A 478 -21.42 -1.28 8.17
N GLU A 479 -22.67 -1.59 8.49
CA GLU A 479 -23.05 -2.17 9.79
C GLU A 479 -22.93 -3.68 9.81
N VAL A 480 -22.68 -4.24 11.00
CA VAL A 480 -22.57 -5.70 11.18
C VAL A 480 -23.25 -6.16 12.46
N LYS A 481 -23.97 -7.28 12.38
CA LYS A 481 -24.56 -8.01 13.52
C LYS A 481 -24.37 -9.53 13.36
N GLU A 482 -24.57 -10.27 14.45
CA GLU A 482 -24.82 -11.70 14.40
C GLU A 482 -26.11 -12.01 13.63
N ASP A 483 -26.05 -13.02 12.76
CA ASP A 483 -27.20 -13.57 12.06
C ASP A 483 -27.84 -14.70 12.88
N ILE A 484 -29.02 -14.41 13.43
CA ILE A 484 -29.76 -15.25 14.38
C ILE A 484 -30.56 -16.35 13.66
N ASP A 485 -30.82 -16.21 12.34
CA ASP A 485 -31.62 -17.18 11.58
C ASP A 485 -30.83 -18.44 11.18
N SER A 486 -29.52 -18.46 11.46
CA SER A 486 -28.63 -19.57 11.11
C SER A 486 -28.71 -20.79 12.05
N ASP A 487 -29.31 -20.63 13.25
CA ASP A 487 -29.41 -21.65 14.32
C ASP A 487 -30.69 -22.52 14.28
N CYS A 488 -31.61 -22.30 13.32
CA CYS A 488 -32.84 -23.10 13.20
C CYS A 488 -32.68 -24.29 12.23
N PRO A 489 -32.70 -25.57 12.70
CA PRO A 489 -32.81 -26.71 11.81
C PRO A 489 -34.26 -26.85 11.33
N GLY A 490 -34.66 -26.11 10.29
CA GLY A 490 -35.95 -26.36 9.61
C GLY A 490 -36.73 -25.16 9.06
N GLY A 491 -36.21 -23.94 9.02
CA GLY A 491 -36.91 -22.78 8.44
C GLY A 491 -36.66 -22.62 6.94
N SER A 492 -37.71 -22.62 6.13
CA SER A 492 -37.64 -22.43 4.67
C SER A 492 -37.12 -21.03 4.30
N ALA A 493 -36.04 -20.99 3.53
CA ALA A 493 -35.45 -19.78 2.96
C ALA A 493 -36.44 -19.01 2.09
N LYS A 494 -36.64 -17.73 2.41
CA LYS A 494 -37.04 -16.70 1.43
C LYS A 494 -35.90 -15.69 1.35
N GLY A 495 -35.55 -15.33 0.12
CA GLY A 495 -34.31 -14.66 -0.25
C GLY A 495 -34.01 -13.40 0.55
N ASP A 496 -32.81 -13.35 1.12
CA ASP A 496 -31.77 -12.38 0.81
C ASP A 496 -30.50 -12.81 1.58
N ALA A 497 -29.34 -12.77 0.90
CA ALA A 497 -27.97 -13.02 1.39
C ALA A 497 -27.80 -13.82 2.72
N LEU A 498 -28.01 -15.14 2.67
CA LEU A 498 -27.72 -16.06 3.77
C LEU A 498 -26.25 -16.53 3.70
N LEU A 499 -25.53 -16.64 4.83
CA LEU A 499 -24.52 -17.71 5.03
C LEU A 499 -23.96 -17.82 6.46
N ARG A 500 -23.71 -19.08 6.86
CA ARG A 500 -23.36 -19.59 8.20
C ARG A 500 -21.91 -19.31 8.64
N ALA A 501 -21.73 -19.28 9.95
CA ALA A 501 -20.50 -18.97 10.67
C ALA A 501 -19.29 -19.87 10.39
N ASP A 502 -19.54 -21.13 10.01
CA ASP A 502 -18.48 -22.08 9.68
C ASP A 502 -17.61 -21.58 8.51
N ALA A 503 -18.14 -20.66 7.68
CA ALA A 503 -17.42 -20.03 6.58
C ALA A 503 -16.35 -19.01 7.00
N LEU A 504 -16.44 -18.41 8.21
CA LEU A 504 -15.46 -17.43 8.70
C LEU A 504 -14.11 -18.08 9.04
N ARG A 505 -14.11 -19.35 9.47
CA ARG A 505 -12.87 -20.10 9.79
C ARG A 505 -12.25 -20.81 8.59
N ASP A 506 -13.04 -21.14 7.56
CA ASP A 506 -12.64 -22.10 6.51
C ASP A 506 -12.26 -21.45 5.16
N ARG A 507 -11.96 -20.15 5.14
CA ARG A 507 -11.50 -19.40 3.93
C ARG A 507 -12.42 -19.55 2.70
N ARG A 508 -13.72 -19.79 2.90
CA ARG A 508 -14.73 -19.84 1.82
C ARG A 508 -15.78 -18.74 1.97
N LEU A 509 -15.35 -17.53 2.33
CA LEU A 509 -16.18 -16.36 2.11
C LEU A 509 -16.01 -15.96 0.65
N GLU A 510 -17.08 -16.08 -0.14
CA GLU A 510 -17.14 -15.35 -1.41
C GLU A 510 -17.40 -13.87 -1.08
N TRP A 511 -16.36 -13.15 -0.64
CA TRP A 511 -16.41 -11.71 -0.33
C TRP A 511 -17.02 -10.89 -1.46
N LYS A 512 -16.82 -11.34 -2.71
CA LYS A 512 -17.49 -10.77 -3.89
C LYS A 512 -19.01 -10.80 -3.78
N SER A 513 -19.60 -11.89 -3.29
CA SER A 513 -21.05 -12.02 -3.11
C SER A 513 -21.57 -11.27 -1.90
N ILE A 514 -20.76 -11.10 -0.86
CA ILE A 514 -21.15 -10.36 0.36
C ILE A 514 -21.19 -8.87 0.05
N PHE A 515 -20.13 -8.36 -0.58
CA PHE A 515 -19.98 -6.94 -0.87
C PHE A 515 -20.58 -6.50 -2.21
N SER A 516 -21.09 -7.41 -3.06
CA SER A 516 -21.74 -7.03 -4.32
C SER A 516 -22.97 -6.14 -4.11
N ASN A 517 -23.64 -6.28 -2.97
CA ASN A 517 -24.85 -5.53 -2.64
C ASN A 517 -24.55 -4.26 -1.84
N LEU A 518 -23.33 -4.08 -1.35
CA LEU A 518 -22.92 -2.90 -0.62
C LEU A 518 -22.34 -1.87 -1.59
N LYS A 519 -22.67 -0.61 -1.36
CA LYS A 519 -22.21 0.51 -2.19
C LYS A 519 -20.95 1.09 -1.58
N VAL A 520 -19.90 1.25 -2.38
CA VAL A 520 -18.74 2.05 -1.99
C VAL A 520 -19.18 3.46 -1.64
N ASP A 521 -18.54 4.04 -0.64
CA ASP A 521 -18.79 5.41 -0.22
C ASP A 521 -18.52 6.35 -1.42
N ALA A 522 -19.40 7.33 -1.61
CA ALA A 522 -19.21 8.30 -2.69
C ALA A 522 -17.87 9.04 -2.48
N PRO A 523 -17.11 9.32 -3.55
CA PRO A 523 -15.92 10.15 -3.45
C PRO A 523 -16.31 11.47 -2.78
N VAL A 524 -15.57 11.89 -1.75
CA VAL A 524 -15.78 13.20 -1.15
C VAL A 524 -15.28 14.24 -2.16
N LEU A 525 -16.17 14.65 -3.07
CA LEU A 525 -15.98 15.86 -3.87
C LEU A 525 -16.09 17.02 -2.88
N GLY A 526 -14.98 17.76 -2.72
CA GLY A 526 -14.83 18.81 -1.73
C GLY A 526 -16.11 19.64 -1.60
N ARG A 527 -16.76 19.54 -0.44
CA ARG A 527 -17.76 20.52 -0.04
C ARG A 527 -16.96 21.76 0.38
N GLU A 528 -16.97 22.77 -0.48
CA GLU A 528 -16.51 24.13 -0.16
C GLU A 528 -17.27 24.71 1.04
#